data_AF-A0A160HX66-F1
#
_entry.id   AF-A0A160HX66-F1
#
_cell.length_a   1.000
_cell.length_b   1.000
_cell.length_c   1.000
_cell.angle_alpha   90.00
_cell.angle_beta   90.00
_cell.angle_gamma   90.00
#
_symmetry.space_group_name_H-M   'P 1'
#
loop_
_entity.id
_entity.type
_entity.pdbx_description
1 polymer ?
#
loop_
_entity_poly.entity_id
_entity_poly.type
_entity_poly.pdbx_seq_one_letter_code
_entity_poly.pdbx_strand_id
1 'polypeptide(L)'
;MRLMVLVAALAAFAGPAFAGEWREIGNSDEYILGVDQSQIRRTGNLATVWAIQSSREGYRVTRMEVDCRNETLTSLTYTEFNNGGGVVMSDHRRGRTEIVYPDSTGATLMKAGCEADTFFSSARHQTPSAFHRMAVSRLSAE
;
A
#
# COMPACT_ATOMS: atom_id res chain seq x y z
N MET A 1 -32.18 25.48 16.10
CA MET A 1 -30.77 25.93 16.00
C MET A 1 -29.76 25.01 16.69
N ARG A 2 -30.06 24.36 17.84
CA ARG A 2 -29.12 23.42 18.50
C ARG A 2 -28.75 22.17 17.68
N LEU A 3 -29.64 21.73 16.77
CA LEU A 3 -29.41 20.53 15.94
C LEU A 3 -28.33 20.74 14.85
N MET A 4 -28.17 21.97 14.34
CA MET A 4 -27.21 22.25 13.26
C MET A 4 -25.75 22.25 13.74
N VAL A 5 -25.52 22.62 15.00
CA VAL A 5 -24.17 22.61 15.59
C VAL A 5 -23.64 21.17 15.76
N LEU A 6 -24.54 20.21 16.00
CA LEU A 6 -24.19 18.78 16.15
C LEU A 6 -23.80 18.13 14.82
N VAL A 7 -24.45 18.49 13.72
CA VAL A 7 -24.15 17.93 12.39
C VAL A 7 -22.79 18.42 11.86
N ALA A 8 -22.46 19.70 12.09
CA ALA A 8 -21.16 20.26 11.73
C ALA A 8 -20.00 19.63 12.53
N ALA A 9 -20.24 19.24 13.79
CA ALA A 9 -19.24 18.58 14.63
C ALA A 9 -18.95 17.14 14.18
N LEU A 10 -19.93 16.38 13.68
CA LEU A 10 -19.70 15.02 13.18
C LEU A 10 -18.92 14.99 11.85
N ALA A 11 -19.12 15.98 10.97
CA ALA A 11 -18.39 16.06 9.71
C ALA A 11 -16.89 16.32 9.89
N ALA A 12 -16.48 16.96 10.99
CA ALA A 12 -15.07 17.21 11.29
C ALA A 12 -14.29 15.95 11.71
N PHE A 13 -14.97 14.90 12.15
CA PHE A 13 -14.36 13.61 12.52
C PHE A 13 -14.50 12.54 11.43
N ALA A 14 -15.26 12.83 10.38
CA ALA A 14 -15.24 12.06 9.14
C ALA A 14 -14.01 12.45 8.30
N GLY A 15 -12.82 12.46 8.92
CA GLY A 15 -11.58 12.39 8.16
C GLY A 15 -11.58 11.09 7.35
N PRO A 16 -10.88 11.02 6.20
CA PRO A 16 -10.89 9.84 5.35
C PRO A 16 -10.33 8.65 6.13
N ALA A 17 -11.22 7.81 6.67
CA ALA A 17 -10.89 6.59 7.41
C ALA A 17 -10.24 5.50 6.54
N PHE A 18 -9.81 5.86 5.33
CA PHE A 18 -9.14 5.03 4.33
C PHE A 18 -7.81 5.61 3.86
N ALA A 19 -7.20 6.55 4.60
CA ALA A 19 -5.84 6.98 4.34
C ALA A 19 -4.85 5.98 4.98
N GLY A 20 -4.56 4.88 4.28
CA GLY A 20 -3.49 3.96 4.68
C GLY A 20 -2.15 4.68 4.92
N GLU A 21 -1.29 4.14 5.77
CA GLU A 21 0.05 4.69 6.03
C GLU A 21 1.04 4.24 4.95
N TRP A 22 0.82 4.72 3.74
CA TRP A 22 1.63 4.35 2.57
C TRP A 22 3.07 4.85 2.68
N ARG A 23 4.01 3.91 2.71
CA ARG A 23 5.46 4.15 2.69
C ARG A 23 6.03 3.70 1.36
N GLU A 24 6.84 4.56 0.74
CA GLU A 24 7.63 4.18 -0.44
C GLU A 24 8.75 3.23 0.01
N ILE A 25 8.87 2.10 -0.68
CA ILE A 25 9.88 1.08 -0.37
C ILE A 25 10.81 0.80 -1.55
N GLY A 26 10.45 1.25 -2.75
CA GLY A 26 11.29 1.10 -3.93
C GLY A 26 10.85 2.04 -5.04
N ASN A 27 11.80 2.42 -5.89
CA ASN A 27 11.57 3.37 -6.98
C ASN A 27 12.52 3.03 -8.13
N SER A 28 12.00 3.07 -9.35
CA SER A 28 12.74 2.98 -10.59
C SER A 28 12.20 4.01 -11.60
N ASP A 29 12.86 4.16 -12.74
CA ASP A 29 12.40 5.07 -13.81
C ASP A 29 10.99 4.72 -14.33
N GLU A 30 10.55 3.47 -14.14
CA GLU A 30 9.28 2.94 -14.65
C GLU A 30 8.16 2.95 -13.60
N TYR A 31 8.50 2.76 -12.33
CA TYR A 31 7.50 2.63 -11.27
C TYR A 31 7.98 3.01 -9.88
N ILE A 32 7.02 3.38 -9.02
CA ILE A 32 7.19 3.55 -7.58
C ILE A 32 6.44 2.41 -6.88
N LEU A 33 7.09 1.76 -5.93
CA LEU A 33 6.51 0.74 -5.06
C LEU A 33 6.34 1.30 -3.65
N GLY A 34 5.15 1.13 -3.09
CA GLY A 34 4.86 1.40 -1.70
C GLY A 34 4.09 0.27 -1.01
N VAL A 35 4.04 0.32 0.31
CA VAL A 35 3.21 -0.56 1.14
C VAL A 35 2.47 0.23 2.22
N ASP A 36 1.31 -0.24 2.61
CA ASP A 36 0.56 0.34 3.73
C ASP A 36 1.08 -0.25 5.05
N GLN A 37 1.93 0.53 5.74
CA GLN A 37 2.56 0.13 6.99
C GLN A 37 1.53 -0.22 8.08
N SER A 38 0.40 0.50 8.13
CA SER A 38 -0.64 0.33 9.15
C SER A 38 -1.40 -1.00 9.03
N GLN A 39 -1.37 -1.59 7.83
CA GLN A 39 -2.11 -2.80 7.48
C GLN A 39 -1.22 -4.05 7.37
N ILE A 40 0.06 -3.94 7.72
CA ILE A 40 0.92 -5.12 7.83
C ILE A 40 0.43 -5.98 8.99
N ARG A 41 0.16 -7.26 8.72
CA ARG A 41 -0.30 -8.24 9.71
C ARG A 41 0.57 -9.47 9.64
N ARG A 42 1.17 -9.87 10.77
CA ARG A 42 2.03 -11.04 10.85
C ARG A 42 1.37 -12.15 11.68
N THR A 43 1.42 -13.37 11.16
CA THR A 43 0.95 -14.59 11.83
C THR A 43 2.01 -15.67 11.65
N GLY A 44 2.89 -15.82 12.66
CA GLY A 44 4.03 -16.73 12.58
C GLY A 44 5.02 -16.34 11.47
N ASN A 45 5.21 -17.23 10.51
CA ASN A 45 6.09 -17.01 9.35
C ASN A 45 5.39 -16.30 8.18
N LEU A 46 4.08 -16.08 8.26
CA LEU A 46 3.33 -15.40 7.21
C LEU A 46 3.14 -13.93 7.58
N ALA A 47 3.30 -13.04 6.60
CA ALA A 47 2.88 -11.65 6.68
C ALA A 47 1.89 -11.35 5.56
N THR A 48 0.82 -10.60 5.86
CA THR A 48 -0.07 -10.04 4.86
C THR A 48 0.21 -8.55 4.72
N VAL A 49 0.37 -8.08 3.48
CA VAL A 49 0.67 -6.68 3.17
C VAL A 49 -0.24 -6.17 2.07
N TRP A 50 -0.54 -4.88 2.11
CA TRP A 50 -1.05 -4.14 0.94
C TRP A 50 0.11 -3.40 0.29
N ALA A 51 0.27 -3.61 -1.01
CA ALA A 51 1.30 -2.98 -1.82
C ALA A 51 0.66 -2.17 -2.95
N ILE A 52 1.27 -1.04 -3.29
CA ILE A 52 0.89 -0.20 -4.43
C ILE A 52 2.07 -0.08 -5.37
N GLN A 53 1.86 -0.41 -6.64
CA GLN A 53 2.83 -0.17 -7.70
C GLN A 53 2.23 0.86 -8.64
N SER A 54 2.85 2.04 -8.74
CA SER A 54 2.43 3.11 -9.66
C SER A 54 3.40 3.22 -10.80
N SER A 55 2.89 3.35 -12.03
CA SER A 55 3.65 3.64 -13.24
C SER A 55 3.09 4.87 -13.95
N ARG A 56 3.57 5.16 -15.16
CA ARG A 56 3.01 6.22 -16.02
C ARG A 56 1.63 5.87 -16.59
N GLU A 57 1.24 4.60 -16.58
CA GLU A 57 -0.01 4.12 -17.20
C GLU A 57 -1.16 4.02 -16.17
N GLY A 58 -0.82 3.97 -14.89
CA GLY A 58 -1.77 3.83 -13.81
C GLY A 58 -1.12 3.32 -12.54
N TYR A 59 -1.91 2.67 -11.69
CA TYR A 59 -1.41 2.02 -10.49
C TYR A 59 -2.17 0.73 -10.19
N ARG A 60 -1.48 -0.22 -9.59
CA ARG A 60 -2.04 -1.48 -9.10
C ARG A 60 -1.91 -1.53 -7.59
N VAL A 61 -3.02 -1.78 -6.91
CA VAL A 61 -3.06 -2.09 -5.48
C VAL A 61 -3.24 -3.58 -5.32
N THR A 62 -2.33 -4.22 -4.59
CA THR A 62 -2.29 -5.68 -4.42
C THR A 62 -2.25 -6.04 -2.94
N ARG A 63 -3.09 -6.97 -2.51
CA ARG A 63 -2.95 -7.65 -1.22
C ARG A 63 -2.10 -8.89 -1.43
N MET A 64 -1.00 -9.01 -0.70
CA MET A 64 -0.06 -10.12 -0.83
C MET A 64 0.10 -10.85 0.48
N GLU A 65 0.34 -12.15 0.40
CA GLU A 65 0.86 -12.97 1.48
C GLU A 65 2.35 -13.22 1.22
N VAL A 66 3.16 -13.02 2.25
CA VAL A 66 4.61 -13.19 2.26
C VAL A 66 4.93 -14.33 3.21
N ASP A 67 5.58 -15.39 2.71
CA ASP A 67 6.15 -16.43 3.58
C ASP A 67 7.60 -16.07 3.89
N CYS A 68 7.83 -15.55 5.09
CA CYS A 68 9.12 -15.09 5.58
C CYS A 68 10.13 -16.23 5.81
N ARG A 69 9.67 -17.49 5.88
CA ARG A 69 10.55 -18.64 6.08
C ARG A 69 10.96 -19.25 4.75
N ASN A 70 10.02 -19.37 3.82
CA ASN A 70 10.25 -19.99 2.52
C ASN A 70 10.63 -18.97 1.43
N GLU A 71 10.66 -17.68 1.77
CA GLU A 71 10.99 -16.57 0.88
C GLU A 71 10.10 -16.56 -0.38
N THR A 72 8.79 -16.64 -0.17
CA THR A 72 7.81 -16.65 -1.27
C THR A 72 6.76 -15.56 -1.11
N LEU A 73 6.18 -15.15 -2.25
CA LEU A 73 5.08 -14.21 -2.33
C LEU A 73 3.90 -14.84 -3.04
N THR A 74 2.70 -14.57 -2.56
CA THR A 74 1.45 -14.95 -3.22
C THR A 74 0.52 -13.74 -3.27
N SER A 75 0.12 -13.35 -4.48
CA SER A 75 -0.95 -12.35 -4.63
C SER A 75 -2.27 -12.95 -4.19
N LEU A 76 -3.00 -12.27 -3.31
CA LEU A 76 -4.32 -12.71 -2.84
C LEU A 76 -5.45 -12.03 -3.61
N THR A 77 -5.27 -10.75 -3.91
CA THR A 77 -6.17 -9.94 -4.72
C THR A 77 -5.43 -8.72 -5.24
N TYR A 78 -5.84 -8.21 -6.40
CA TYR A 78 -5.38 -6.92 -6.88
C TYR A 78 -6.50 -6.16 -7.58
N THR A 79 -6.32 -4.84 -7.62
CA THR A 79 -7.12 -3.93 -8.45
C THR A 79 -6.18 -3.00 -9.18
N GLU A 80 -6.38 -2.87 -10.49
CA GLU A 80 -5.68 -1.95 -11.37
C GLU A 80 -6.55 -0.74 -11.65
N PHE A 81 -5.89 0.41 -11.67
CA PHE A 81 -6.49 1.69 -11.90
C PHE A 81 -5.70 2.40 -12.99
N ASN A 82 -6.41 3.13 -13.86
CA ASN A 82 -5.76 4.08 -14.76
C ASN A 82 -5.33 5.33 -14.00
N ASN A 83 -4.62 6.24 -14.67
CA ASN A 83 -4.20 7.52 -14.07
C ASN A 83 -5.36 8.39 -13.56
N GLY A 84 -6.56 8.24 -14.10
CA GLY A 84 -7.77 8.90 -13.62
C GLY A 84 -8.32 8.32 -12.31
N GLY A 85 -7.82 7.17 -11.86
CA GLY A 85 -8.36 6.41 -10.72
C GLY A 85 -9.57 5.55 -11.09
N GLY A 86 -9.91 5.44 -12.38
CA GLY A 86 -10.91 4.49 -12.84
C GLY A 86 -10.37 3.07 -12.80
N VAL A 87 -11.17 2.13 -12.30
CA VAL A 87 -10.81 0.70 -12.25
C VAL A 87 -10.71 0.16 -13.68
N VAL A 88 -9.57 -0.46 -14.00
CA VAL A 88 -9.30 -1.14 -15.27
C VAL A 88 -9.59 -2.63 -15.14
N MET A 89 -9.14 -3.24 -14.03
CA MET A 89 -9.28 -4.67 -13.77
C MET A 89 -9.25 -4.94 -12.27
N SER A 90 -9.92 -6.00 -11.82
CA SER A 90 -9.83 -6.51 -10.46
C SER A 90 -9.86 -8.03 -10.47
N ASP A 91 -9.00 -8.66 -9.68
CA ASP A 91 -9.04 -10.11 -9.42
C ASP A 91 -8.96 -10.37 -7.92
N HIS A 92 -9.77 -11.30 -7.45
CA HIS A 92 -9.86 -11.72 -6.04
C HIS A 92 -9.45 -13.18 -5.84
N ARG A 93 -8.90 -13.81 -6.87
CA ARG A 93 -8.37 -15.16 -6.79
C ARG A 93 -6.95 -15.14 -6.27
N ARG A 94 -6.64 -16.12 -5.41
CA ARG A 94 -5.28 -16.41 -4.99
C ARG A 94 -4.43 -16.76 -6.21
N GLY A 95 -3.41 -15.95 -6.47
CA GLY A 95 -2.44 -16.16 -7.52
C GLY A 95 -1.49 -17.31 -7.23
N ARG A 96 -0.55 -17.52 -8.15
CA ARG A 96 0.54 -18.48 -7.97
C ARG A 96 1.52 -17.97 -6.90
N THR A 97 2.06 -18.88 -6.11
CA THR A 97 3.17 -18.60 -5.22
C THR A 97 4.46 -18.50 -6.01
N GLU A 98 5.22 -17.42 -5.81
CA GLU A 98 6.45 -17.12 -6.53
C GLU A 98 7.62 -17.02 -5.55
N ILE A 99 8.78 -17.52 -5.97
CA ILE A 99 10.01 -17.44 -5.19
C ILE A 99 10.55 -16.01 -5.28
N VAL A 100 11.00 -15.47 -4.15
CA VAL A 100 11.62 -14.16 -4.07
C VAL A 100 13.10 -14.27 -4.40
N TYR A 101 13.54 -13.57 -5.44
CA TYR A 101 14.96 -13.47 -5.77
C TYR A 101 15.65 -12.36 -4.97
N PRO A 102 16.91 -12.53 -4.55
CA PRO A 102 17.71 -11.46 -3.97
C PRO A 102 17.76 -10.23 -4.88
N ASP A 103 17.88 -9.04 -4.28
CA ASP A 103 17.94 -7.74 -4.97
C ASP A 103 16.77 -7.44 -5.93
N SER A 104 15.67 -8.20 -5.83
CA SER A 104 14.44 -7.92 -6.54
C SER A 104 13.51 -7.03 -5.72
N THR A 105 12.55 -6.42 -6.42
CA THR A 105 11.42 -5.71 -5.82
C THR A 105 10.63 -6.60 -4.84
N GLY A 106 10.53 -7.90 -5.14
CA GLY A 106 9.97 -8.89 -4.23
C GLY A 106 10.75 -9.03 -2.92
N ALA A 107 12.08 -8.94 -2.97
CA ALA A 107 12.93 -9.00 -1.76
C ALA A 107 12.73 -7.77 -0.88
N THR A 108 12.58 -6.59 -1.48
CA THR A 108 12.29 -5.37 -0.72
C THR A 108 10.91 -5.41 -0.08
N LEU A 109 9.89 -5.89 -0.80
CA LEU A 109 8.55 -6.09 -0.26
C LEU A 109 8.52 -7.16 0.84
N MET A 110 9.29 -8.23 0.67
CA MET A 110 9.46 -9.27 1.69
C MET A 110 10.08 -8.70 2.97
N LYS A 111 11.16 -7.92 2.87
CA LYS A 111 11.75 -7.23 4.03
C LYS A 111 10.75 -6.29 4.70
N ALA A 112 10.01 -5.51 3.92
CA ALA A 112 8.99 -4.62 4.47
C ALA A 112 7.89 -5.37 5.25
N GLY A 113 7.47 -6.56 4.80
CA GLY A 113 6.46 -7.38 5.48
C GLY A 113 7.01 -8.20 6.66
N CYS A 114 8.19 -8.79 6.49
CA CYS A 114 8.81 -9.73 7.43
C CYS A 114 9.67 -9.06 8.50
N GLU A 115 10.07 -7.82 8.29
CA GLU A 115 10.96 -7.07 9.18
C GLU A 115 10.47 -5.63 9.35
N ALA A 116 9.14 -5.42 9.36
CA ALA A 116 8.52 -4.09 9.32
C ALA A 116 9.12 -3.11 10.34
N ASP A 117 9.28 -3.53 11.60
CA ASP A 117 9.78 -2.66 12.68
C ASP A 117 11.18 -2.11 12.39
N THR A 118 12.10 -2.96 11.94
CA THR A 118 13.49 -2.57 11.61
C THR A 118 13.59 -1.90 10.25
N PHE A 119 12.77 -2.32 9.29
CA PHE A 119 12.75 -1.79 7.93
C PHE A 119 12.35 -0.31 7.93
N PHE A 120 11.22 0.03 8.56
CA PHE A 120 10.69 1.40 8.59
C PHE A 120 11.37 2.31 9.63
N SER A 121 12.04 1.76 10.65
CA SER A 121 12.81 2.59 11.59
C SER A 121 14.07 3.19 10.96
N SER A 122 14.56 2.63 9.84
CA SER A 122 15.74 3.14 9.14
C SER A 122 15.49 4.53 8.52
N ALA A 123 16.46 5.45 8.63
CA ALA A 123 16.31 6.84 8.20
C ALA A 123 15.88 7.03 6.72
N ARG A 124 16.10 6.02 5.86
CA ARG A 124 15.69 6.04 4.45
C ARG A 124 14.18 5.92 4.22
N HIS A 125 13.43 5.41 5.19
CA HIS A 125 11.99 5.10 5.03
C HIS A 125 11.07 5.98 5.90
N GLN A 126 11.63 6.98 6.58
CA GLN A 126 10.88 7.90 7.44
C GLN A 126 10.15 9.00 6.64
N THR A 127 10.51 9.21 5.38
CA THR A 127 9.90 10.25 4.53
C THR A 127 8.44 9.90 4.20
N PRO A 128 7.48 10.82 4.38
CA PRO A 128 6.13 10.67 3.84
C PRO A 128 6.20 10.46 2.33
N SER A 129 5.58 9.38 1.85
CA SER A 129 5.73 8.94 0.46
C SER A 129 5.09 9.91 -0.54
N ALA A 130 5.55 9.86 -1.80
CA ALA A 130 4.90 10.55 -2.91
C ALA A 130 3.41 10.19 -3.06
N PHE A 131 2.99 9.02 -2.57
CA PHE A 131 1.60 8.56 -2.57
C PHE A 131 0.68 9.42 -1.71
N HIS A 132 1.17 9.98 -0.61
CA HIS A 132 0.40 10.92 0.20
C HIS A 132 0.02 12.18 -0.60
N ARG A 133 0.90 12.64 -1.51
CA ARG A 133 0.61 13.78 -2.40
C ARG A 133 -0.40 13.44 -3.49
N MET A 134 -0.45 12.19 -3.97
CA MET A 134 -1.44 11.74 -4.96
C MET A 134 -2.85 11.63 -4.36
N ALA A 135 -2.95 11.20 -3.10
CA ALA A 135 -4.23 11.13 -2.39
C ALA A 135 -4.75 12.52 -1.98
N VAL A 136 -3.85 13.42 -1.53
CA VAL A 136 -4.23 14.75 -1.04
C VAL A 136 -4.54 15.74 -2.17
N SER A 137 -3.87 15.66 -3.33
CA SER A 137 -4.12 16.60 -4.45
C SER A 137 -5.50 16.45 -5.10
N ARG A 138 -6.22 15.35 -4.83
CA ARG A 138 -7.58 15.11 -5.34
C ARG A 138 -8.68 15.61 -4.42
N LEU A 139 -8.41 15.83 -3.13
CA LEU A 139 -9.38 16.39 -2.18
C LEU A 139 -9.48 17.91 -2.22
N SER A 140 -8.57 18.58 -2.95
CA SER A 140 -8.59 20.04 -3.16
C SER A 140 -9.13 20.47 -4.53
N ALA A 141 -9.61 19.53 -5.34
CA ALA A 141 -10.09 19.78 -6.71
C ALA A 141 -11.62 19.68 -6.84
N GLU A 142 -12.34 19.54 -5.73
CA GLU A 142 -13.81 19.56 -5.66
C GLU A 142 -14.31 20.77 -4.85
#